data_AF-A0A7S1RKP4-F1
#
_entry.id   AF-A0A7S1RKP4-F1
#
_cell.length_a   1.000
_cell.length_b   1.000
_cell.length_c   1.000
_cell.angle_alpha   90.00
_cell.angle_beta   90.00
_cell.angle_gamma   90.00
#
_symmetry.space_group_name_H-M   'P 1'
#
loop_
_entity.id
_entity.type
_entity.pdbx_description
1 polymer ?
#
loop_
_entity_poly.entity_id
_entity_poly.type
_entity_poly.pdbx_seq_one_letter_code
_entity_poly.pdbx_strand_id
1 'polypeptide(L)'
;PPFGHRGAPVLSCWRRCGGCAAFFWGLMAEYDFDLFVIGGGSGGLASSKVAADLGAKVAVADFVKPSPAGTTWGLGGTCVNVGCIPKKLMHISSLYREMQSDAHGMGWETKASHNWEEMVTRVDNYIKSLNWGAKTELRSKSVKYYNSYATFVDPHTVELEDKKGQKEKVTFKYCLIACGGRPSYGDYPGVRECCISSD
;
A
#
# COMPACT_ATOMS: atom_id res chain seq x y z
N PRO A 1 -23.67 46.27 54.12
CA PRO A 1 -24.35 45.50 53.04
C PRO A 1 -23.52 44.25 52.68
N PRO A 2 -24.15 43.07 52.54
CA PRO A 2 -23.62 41.83 53.09
C PRO A 2 -22.89 40.91 52.09
N PHE A 3 -22.32 39.85 52.68
CA PHE A 3 -21.80 38.60 52.14
C PHE A 3 -22.77 37.83 51.21
N GLY A 4 -22.21 36.97 50.34
CA GLY A 4 -22.67 35.56 50.27
C GLY A 4 -23.19 34.99 48.94
N HIS A 5 -22.43 34.00 48.43
CA HIS A 5 -22.84 32.71 47.84
C HIS A 5 -23.41 32.54 46.40
N ARG A 6 -22.63 31.72 45.65
CA ARG A 6 -22.95 30.64 44.67
C ARG A 6 -24.36 30.52 44.08
N GLY A 7 -24.41 30.35 42.76
CA GLY A 7 -25.49 29.66 42.03
C GLY A 7 -25.22 29.59 40.52
N ALA A 8 -25.06 28.39 39.97
CA ALA A 8 -25.17 28.12 38.53
C ALA A 8 -26.67 27.98 38.14
N PRO A 9 -27.01 27.55 36.92
CA PRO A 9 -26.99 28.26 35.64
C PRO A 9 -28.43 28.59 35.17
N VAL A 10 -28.62 29.51 34.22
CA VAL A 10 -29.93 29.70 33.58
C VAL A 10 -29.81 29.49 32.07
N LEU A 11 -30.16 28.27 31.65
CA LEU A 11 -30.60 27.94 30.31
C LEU A 11 -31.72 28.88 29.89
N SER A 12 -31.46 29.79 28.95
CA SER A 12 -32.49 30.56 28.27
C SER A 12 -32.82 29.93 26.93
N CYS A 13 -33.89 29.15 26.95
CA CYS A 13 -35.03 29.26 26.04
C CYS A 13 -34.71 29.38 24.53
N TRP A 14 -34.45 28.24 23.88
CA TRP A 14 -34.70 28.13 22.44
C TRP A 14 -36.21 28.07 22.21
N ARG A 15 -36.78 29.22 21.85
CA ARG A 15 -38.15 29.35 21.37
C ARG A 15 -38.29 28.63 20.03
N ARG A 16 -39.17 27.64 20.03
CA ARG A 16 -39.70 26.92 18.88
C ARG A 16 -40.59 27.89 18.07
N CYS A 17 -40.07 28.45 16.99
CA CYS A 17 -40.90 28.95 15.88
C CYS A 17 -40.92 27.89 14.79
N GLY A 18 -42.10 27.36 14.51
CA GLY A 18 -42.33 26.43 13.42
C GLY A 18 -42.35 27.13 12.07
N GLY A 19 -41.94 26.39 11.04
CA GLY A 19 -42.11 26.76 9.64
C GLY A 19 -40.79 26.80 8.86
N CYS A 20 -40.58 25.80 8.01
CA CYS A 20 -39.58 25.81 6.92
C CYS A 20 -38.09 25.85 7.28
N ALA A 21 -37.64 25.01 8.23
CA ALA A 21 -36.31 24.42 8.09
C ALA A 21 -36.48 23.10 7.33
N ALA A 22 -36.59 23.22 6.00
CA ALA A 22 -36.58 22.08 5.11
C ALA A 22 -35.37 21.21 5.48
N PHE A 23 -35.68 19.98 5.85
CA PHE A 23 -34.87 18.77 5.76
C PHE A 23 -33.82 18.88 4.63
N PHE A 24 -32.68 19.45 4.95
CA PHE A 24 -31.44 19.40 4.16
C PHE A 24 -30.29 18.93 5.06
N TRP A 25 -30.60 18.07 6.03
CA TRP A 25 -29.64 17.04 6.42
C TRP A 25 -29.60 16.07 5.25
N GLY A 26 -28.74 16.39 4.27
CA GLY A 26 -28.42 15.48 3.20
C GLY A 26 -28.13 14.11 3.82
N LEU A 27 -28.70 13.06 3.25
CA LEU A 27 -28.17 11.73 3.44
C LEU A 27 -26.68 11.81 3.10
N MET A 28 -25.82 11.95 4.11
CA MET A 28 -24.46 11.48 3.95
C MET A 28 -24.64 9.98 3.76
N ALA A 29 -24.54 9.51 2.52
CA ALA A 29 -24.45 8.09 2.26
C ALA A 29 -23.38 7.56 3.22
N GLU A 30 -23.78 6.65 4.10
CA GLU A 30 -22.90 6.09 5.10
C GLU A 30 -21.97 5.12 4.34
N TYR A 31 -20.82 5.62 3.91
CA TYR A 31 -19.81 4.82 3.25
C TYR A 31 -18.99 4.04 4.28
N ASP A 32 -18.54 2.84 3.92
CA ASP A 32 -17.68 2.04 4.80
C ASP A 32 -16.33 2.73 5.07
N PHE A 33 -15.82 3.49 4.09
CA PHE A 33 -14.54 4.21 4.18
C PHE A 33 -14.63 5.63 3.62
N ASP A 34 -13.86 6.55 4.21
CA ASP A 34 -13.67 7.90 3.65
C ASP A 34 -12.77 7.85 2.41
N LEU A 35 -11.71 7.03 2.47
CA LEU A 35 -10.76 6.83 1.38
C LEU A 35 -10.53 5.34 1.15
N PHE A 36 -10.77 4.90 -0.08
CA PHE A 36 -10.39 3.57 -0.55
C PHE A 36 -9.23 3.68 -1.53
N VAL A 37 -8.13 2.98 -1.26
CA VAL A 37 -6.94 2.97 -2.11
C VAL A 37 -6.84 1.63 -2.83
N ILE A 38 -6.80 1.67 -4.16
CA ILE A 38 -6.59 0.49 -4.99
C ILE A 38 -5.12 0.44 -5.41
N GLY A 39 -4.36 -0.48 -4.83
CA GLY A 39 -2.93 -0.68 -5.06
C GLY A 39 -2.08 -0.39 -3.82
N GLY A 40 -1.39 -1.40 -3.30
CA GLY A 40 -0.52 -1.34 -2.13
C GLY A 40 0.95 -1.08 -2.47
N GLY A 41 1.21 -0.27 -3.50
CA GLY A 41 2.54 0.16 -3.89
C GLY A 41 3.02 1.43 -3.17
N SER A 42 4.15 1.98 -3.61
CA SER A 42 4.77 3.17 -2.97
C SER A 42 3.80 4.35 -2.83
N GLY A 43 3.05 4.67 -3.88
CA GLY A 43 2.05 5.75 -3.85
C GLY A 43 0.89 5.44 -2.92
N GLY A 44 0.25 4.26 -3.09
CA GLY A 44 -0.94 3.88 -2.33
C GLY A 44 -0.68 3.76 -0.83
N LEU A 45 0.42 3.12 -0.43
CA LEU A 45 0.81 3.02 0.98
C LEU A 45 1.15 4.38 1.60
N ALA A 46 1.82 5.28 0.86
CA ALA A 46 2.13 6.60 1.36
C ALA A 46 0.84 7.42 1.59
N SER A 47 -0.03 7.46 0.59
CA SER A 47 -1.30 8.19 0.68
C SER A 47 -2.22 7.66 1.76
N SER A 48 -2.32 6.33 1.92
CA SER A 48 -3.22 5.72 2.89
C SER A 48 -2.81 6.04 4.32
N LYS A 49 -1.49 6.01 4.58
CA LYS A 49 -0.93 6.33 5.91
C LYS A 49 -1.15 7.80 6.25
N VAL A 50 -0.90 8.71 5.32
CA VAL A 50 -1.11 10.15 5.54
C VAL A 50 -2.59 10.47 5.73
N ALA A 51 -3.48 9.88 4.94
CA ALA A 51 -4.92 10.07 5.11
C ALA A 51 -5.42 9.58 6.47
N ALA A 52 -4.92 8.44 6.96
CA ALA A 52 -5.24 7.93 8.28
C ALA A 52 -4.72 8.84 9.40
N ASP A 53 -3.52 9.41 9.26
CA ASP A 53 -2.98 10.40 10.22
C ASP A 53 -3.82 11.67 10.31
N LEU A 54 -4.52 12.03 9.21
CA LEU A 54 -5.46 13.14 9.15
C LEU A 54 -6.86 12.78 9.67
N GLY A 55 -7.06 11.57 10.18
CA GLY A 55 -8.30 11.12 10.81
C GLY A 55 -9.32 10.47 9.87
N ALA A 56 -8.97 10.21 8.61
CA ALA A 56 -9.86 9.51 7.68
C ALA A 56 -9.95 8.01 8.02
N LYS A 57 -11.11 7.39 7.81
CA LYS A 57 -11.27 5.93 7.81
C LYS A 57 -10.80 5.38 6.46
N VAL A 58 -9.66 4.70 6.45
CA VAL A 58 -8.98 4.29 5.21
C VAL A 58 -8.94 2.78 5.03
N ALA A 59 -9.15 2.33 3.80
CA ALA A 59 -8.84 0.96 3.37
C ALA A 59 -7.86 0.96 2.19
N VAL A 60 -7.03 -0.08 2.12
CA VAL A 60 -6.14 -0.36 0.99
C VAL A 60 -6.39 -1.78 0.51
N ALA A 61 -6.69 -1.94 -0.77
CA ALA A 61 -6.71 -3.23 -1.44
C ALA A 61 -5.46 -3.40 -2.31
N ASP A 62 -4.72 -4.48 -2.10
CA ASP A 62 -3.59 -4.85 -2.95
C ASP A 62 -3.70 -6.31 -3.39
N PHE A 63 -3.43 -6.56 -4.66
CA PHE A 63 -3.41 -7.90 -5.21
C PHE A 63 -2.35 -8.03 -6.28
N VAL A 64 -1.39 -8.89 -6.04
CA VAL A 64 -0.33 -9.23 -7.00
C VAL A 64 -0.84 -10.36 -7.89
N LYS A 65 -1.21 -10.03 -9.14
CA LYS A 65 -1.42 -11.04 -10.18
C LYS A 65 -0.09 -11.76 -10.44
N PRO A 66 -0.03 -13.11 -10.44
CA PRO A 66 1.21 -13.81 -10.73
C PRO A 66 1.79 -13.44 -12.11
N SER A 67 3.11 -13.51 -12.26
CA SER A 67 3.76 -13.45 -13.58
C SER A 67 3.42 -14.72 -14.41
N PRO A 68 3.72 -14.77 -15.72
CA PRO A 68 3.53 -15.99 -16.51
C PRO A 68 4.22 -17.23 -15.92
N ALA A 69 5.37 -17.04 -15.27
CA ALA A 69 6.10 -18.08 -14.56
C ALA A 69 5.51 -18.44 -13.19
N GLY A 70 4.44 -17.77 -12.75
CA GLY A 70 3.75 -18.02 -11.48
C GLY A 70 4.33 -17.25 -10.29
N THR A 71 5.31 -16.37 -10.50
CA THR A 71 5.93 -15.58 -9.41
C THR A 71 4.95 -14.58 -8.83
N THR A 72 4.91 -14.47 -7.50
CA THR A 72 4.11 -13.50 -6.74
C THR A 72 4.93 -13.00 -5.55
N TRP A 73 4.58 -11.81 -5.05
CA TRP A 73 5.24 -11.21 -3.90
C TRP A 73 4.24 -10.62 -2.90
N GLY A 74 4.74 -9.93 -1.87
CA GLY A 74 3.96 -9.37 -0.77
C GLY A 74 3.59 -7.89 -0.95
N LEU A 75 3.04 -7.30 0.12
CA LEU A 75 2.67 -5.88 0.15
C LEU A 75 3.90 -4.97 -0.02
N GLY A 76 3.76 -3.84 -0.73
CA GLY A 76 4.86 -2.88 -0.96
C GLY A 76 4.98 -2.46 -2.43
N GLY A 77 4.35 -3.22 -3.33
CA GLY A 77 4.34 -2.99 -4.77
C GLY A 77 5.70 -3.19 -5.43
N THR A 78 5.82 -2.68 -6.66
CA THR A 78 6.93 -2.94 -7.58
C THR A 78 8.28 -2.54 -7.00
N CYS A 79 8.43 -1.31 -6.50
CA CYS A 79 9.72 -0.79 -6.07
C CYS A 79 10.35 -1.61 -4.92
N VAL A 80 9.51 -2.10 -4.00
CA VAL A 80 9.95 -2.94 -2.87
C VAL A 80 10.31 -4.35 -3.31
N ASN A 81 9.48 -4.98 -4.14
CA ASN A 81 9.58 -6.43 -4.38
C ASN A 81 10.36 -6.82 -5.63
N VAL A 82 10.23 -6.05 -6.72
CA VAL A 82 10.71 -6.43 -8.07
C VAL A 82 11.29 -5.22 -8.83
N GLY A 83 11.72 -4.20 -8.10
CA GLY A 83 12.13 -2.92 -8.65
C GLY A 83 13.33 -2.34 -7.93
N CYS A 84 13.20 -1.11 -7.46
CA CYS A 84 14.32 -0.32 -6.94
C CYS A 84 15.16 -1.03 -5.88
N ILE A 85 14.51 -1.71 -4.92
CA ILE A 85 15.20 -2.36 -3.79
C ILE A 85 16.06 -3.54 -4.26
N PRO A 86 15.51 -4.62 -4.86
CA PRO A 86 16.34 -5.71 -5.36
C PRO A 86 17.33 -5.24 -6.42
N LYS A 87 16.92 -4.35 -7.34
CA LYS A 87 17.80 -3.78 -8.37
C LYS A 87 19.02 -3.10 -7.79
N LYS A 88 18.85 -2.27 -6.74
CA LYS A 88 19.97 -1.55 -6.13
C LYS A 88 20.86 -2.47 -5.31
N LEU A 89 20.31 -3.45 -4.60
CA LEU A 89 21.09 -4.44 -3.86
C LEU A 89 21.94 -5.30 -4.79
N MET A 90 21.36 -5.82 -5.88
CA MET A 90 22.11 -6.59 -6.89
C MET A 90 23.16 -5.74 -7.59
N HIS A 91 22.87 -4.47 -7.86
CA HIS A 91 23.85 -3.55 -8.43
C HIS A 91 25.03 -3.28 -7.49
N ILE A 92 24.79 -3.13 -6.18
CA ILE A 92 25.90 -2.98 -5.21
C ILE A 92 26.76 -4.25 -5.19
N SER A 93 26.16 -5.44 -5.26
CA SER A 93 26.90 -6.69 -5.37
C SER A 93 27.77 -6.77 -6.63
N SER A 94 27.33 -6.20 -7.76
CA SER A 94 28.14 -6.15 -8.99
C SER A 94 29.35 -5.21 -8.85
N LEU A 95 29.16 -4.05 -8.21
CA LEU A 95 30.24 -3.06 -7.99
C LEU A 95 31.37 -3.61 -7.12
N TYR A 96 31.07 -4.58 -6.25
CA TYR A 96 32.08 -5.18 -5.38
C TYR A 96 33.24 -5.82 -6.16
N ARG A 97 32.98 -6.36 -7.36
CA ARG A 97 34.03 -6.97 -8.19
C ARG A 97 35.01 -5.93 -8.74
N GLU A 98 34.52 -4.75 -9.11
CA GLU A 98 35.34 -3.62 -9.55
C GLU A 98 36.18 -3.08 -8.39
N MET A 99 35.54 -2.85 -7.24
CA MET A 99 36.22 -2.41 -6.02
C MET A 99 37.34 -3.38 -5.59
N GLN A 100 37.13 -4.69 -5.75
CA GLN A 100 38.13 -5.69 -5.45
C GLN A 100 39.37 -5.58 -6.36
N SER A 101 39.15 -5.29 -7.64
CA SER A 101 40.23 -5.08 -8.61
C SER A 101 41.06 -3.84 -8.24
N ASP A 102 40.39 -2.75 -7.91
CA ASP A 102 41.03 -1.49 -7.54
C ASP A 102 41.79 -1.59 -6.21
N ALA A 103 41.31 -2.42 -5.29
CA ALA A 103 41.92 -2.63 -3.98
C ALA A 103 43.37 -3.17 -4.06
N HIS A 104 43.72 -3.89 -5.13
CA HIS A 104 45.08 -4.36 -5.35
C HIS A 104 46.07 -3.19 -5.50
N GLY A 105 45.69 -2.12 -6.19
CA GLY A 105 46.51 -0.90 -6.32
C GLY A 105 46.70 -0.15 -5.00
N MET A 106 45.84 -0.42 -4.01
CA MET A 106 45.91 0.12 -2.66
C MET A 106 46.61 -0.83 -1.67
N GLY A 107 47.24 -1.91 -2.16
CA GLY A 107 47.98 -2.86 -1.34
C GLY A 107 47.12 -3.94 -0.68
N TRP A 108 45.84 -4.06 -1.04
CA TRP A 108 44.97 -5.13 -0.52
C TRP A 108 45.05 -6.37 -1.40
N GLU A 109 45.43 -7.51 -0.80
CA GLU A 109 45.27 -8.81 -1.45
C GLU A 109 43.93 -9.44 -1.04
N THR A 110 42.97 -9.46 -1.96
CA THR A 110 41.66 -10.08 -1.72
C THR A 110 41.28 -11.03 -2.84
N LYS A 111 40.82 -12.24 -2.50
CA LYS A 111 40.23 -13.21 -3.43
C LYS A 111 38.85 -13.61 -2.91
N ALA A 112 37.82 -13.46 -3.73
CA ALA A 112 36.43 -13.75 -3.36
C ALA A 112 35.67 -14.27 -4.59
N SER A 113 34.80 -15.24 -4.37
CA SER A 113 33.85 -15.75 -5.36
C SER A 113 32.45 -15.21 -5.08
N HIS A 114 31.59 -15.14 -6.11
CA HIS A 114 30.21 -14.73 -5.96
C HIS A 114 29.28 -15.95 -5.91
N ASN A 115 28.42 -16.02 -4.89
CA ASN A 115 27.35 -17.00 -4.81
C ASN A 115 26.00 -16.30 -5.08
N TRP A 116 25.39 -16.64 -6.22
CA TRP A 116 24.11 -16.09 -6.64
C TRP A 116 22.97 -16.45 -5.68
N GLU A 117 22.87 -17.71 -5.26
CA GLU A 117 21.79 -18.19 -4.39
C GLU A 117 21.83 -17.53 -3.03
N GLU A 118 23.03 -17.34 -2.47
CA GLU A 118 23.19 -16.64 -1.20
C GLU A 118 22.79 -15.17 -1.31
N MET A 119 23.19 -14.49 -2.39
CA MET A 119 22.79 -13.10 -2.64
C MET A 119 21.26 -12.98 -2.74
N VAL A 120 20.63 -13.80 -3.59
CA VAL A 120 19.17 -13.78 -3.78
C VAL A 120 18.44 -14.07 -2.47
N THR A 121 18.89 -15.08 -1.71
CA THR A 121 18.32 -15.42 -0.39
C THR A 121 18.38 -14.24 0.57
N ARG A 122 19.50 -13.51 0.63
CA ARG A 122 19.66 -12.33 1.48
C ARG A 122 18.77 -11.18 1.03
N VAL A 123 18.68 -10.94 -0.28
CA VAL A 123 17.79 -9.92 -0.86
C VAL A 123 16.32 -10.23 -0.55
N ASP A 124 15.90 -11.48 -0.76
CA ASP A 124 14.53 -11.92 -0.50
C ASP A 124 14.15 -11.79 0.98
N ASN A 125 15.07 -12.14 1.88
CA ASN A 125 14.84 -11.98 3.32
C ASN A 125 14.69 -10.51 3.71
N TYR A 126 15.47 -9.62 3.09
CA TYR A 126 15.32 -8.18 3.30
C TYR A 126 13.95 -7.69 2.80
N ILE A 127 13.54 -8.09 1.58
CA ILE A 127 12.23 -7.76 1.01
C ILE A 127 11.09 -8.27 1.91
N LYS A 128 11.17 -9.50 2.42
CA LYS A 128 10.18 -10.05 3.37
C LYS A 128 10.06 -9.20 4.63
N SER A 129 11.16 -8.65 5.14
CA SER A 129 11.13 -7.76 6.30
C SER A 129 10.42 -6.43 5.99
N LEU A 130 10.62 -5.86 4.79
CA LEU A 130 9.91 -4.67 4.34
C LEU A 130 8.41 -4.93 4.17
N ASN A 131 8.04 -6.08 3.59
CA ASN A 131 6.65 -6.49 3.42
C ASN A 131 5.93 -6.62 4.77
N TRP A 132 6.61 -7.16 5.78
CA TRP A 132 6.08 -7.25 7.14
C TRP A 132 5.98 -5.87 7.81
N GLY A 133 6.99 -5.01 7.62
CA GLY A 133 6.98 -3.64 8.10
C GLY A 133 5.78 -2.84 7.55
N ALA A 134 5.54 -2.90 6.24
CA ALA A 134 4.41 -2.24 5.61
C ALA A 134 3.06 -2.68 6.20
N LYS A 135 2.86 -3.99 6.42
CA LYS A 135 1.64 -4.50 7.07
C LYS A 135 1.49 -4.01 8.51
N THR A 136 2.60 -3.94 9.24
CA THR A 136 2.62 -3.47 10.62
C THR A 136 2.28 -1.98 10.71
N GLU A 137 2.80 -1.16 9.80
CA GLU A 137 2.49 0.28 9.71
C GLU A 137 1.02 0.54 9.34
N LEU A 138 0.44 -0.23 8.42
CA LEU A 138 -0.99 -0.09 8.12
C LEU A 138 -1.84 -0.42 9.34
N ARG A 139 -1.52 -1.50 10.05
CA ARG A 139 -2.24 -1.90 11.27
C ARG A 139 -2.10 -0.85 12.38
N SER A 140 -0.91 -0.29 12.59
CA SER A 140 -0.70 0.72 13.65
C SER A 140 -1.46 2.02 13.40
N LYS A 141 -1.72 2.35 12.13
CA LYS A 141 -2.54 3.50 11.72
C LYS A 141 -4.02 3.16 11.50
N SER A 142 -4.47 1.97 11.92
CA SER A 142 -5.85 1.51 11.75
C SER A 142 -6.34 1.52 10.29
N VAL A 143 -5.43 1.39 9.31
CA VAL A 143 -5.78 1.24 7.90
C VAL A 143 -6.16 -0.20 7.64
N LYS A 144 -7.38 -0.45 7.15
CA LYS A 144 -7.81 -1.81 6.81
C LYS A 144 -7.11 -2.28 5.55
N TYR A 145 -6.36 -3.37 5.64
CA TYR A 145 -5.67 -3.98 4.50
C TYR A 145 -6.44 -5.18 3.96
N TYR A 146 -6.77 -5.13 2.68
CA TYR A 146 -7.37 -6.22 1.92
C TYR A 146 -6.33 -6.79 0.94
N ASN A 147 -6.04 -8.08 1.06
CA ASN A 147 -5.23 -8.80 0.09
C ASN A 147 -6.12 -9.35 -1.03
N SER A 148 -6.79 -8.46 -1.74
CA SER A 148 -7.89 -8.76 -2.66
C SER A 148 -7.84 -7.88 -3.90
N TYR A 149 -8.26 -8.43 -5.04
CA TYR A 149 -8.37 -7.71 -6.29
C TYR A 149 -9.65 -6.86 -6.28
N ALA A 150 -9.52 -5.56 -6.50
CA ALA A 150 -10.66 -4.63 -6.48
C ALA A 150 -11.17 -4.35 -7.89
N THR A 151 -12.48 -4.45 -8.08
CA THR A 151 -13.18 -4.10 -9.33
C THR A 151 -14.31 -3.12 -9.00
N PHE A 152 -14.40 -2.01 -9.73
CA PHE A 152 -15.51 -1.07 -9.59
C PHE A 152 -16.81 -1.73 -10.05
N VAL A 153 -17.83 -1.65 -9.19
CA VAL A 153 -19.20 -2.06 -9.52
C VAL A 153 -20.03 -0.84 -9.90
N ASP A 154 -19.77 0.30 -9.24
CA ASP A 154 -20.37 1.60 -9.48
C ASP A 154 -19.40 2.71 -9.02
N PRO A 155 -19.74 4.01 -9.12
CA PRO A 155 -18.84 5.10 -8.75
C PRO A 155 -18.32 5.10 -7.29
N HIS A 156 -19.03 4.46 -6.36
CA HIS A 156 -18.74 4.48 -4.92
C HIS A 156 -18.63 3.09 -4.28
N THR A 157 -18.64 2.02 -5.08
CA THR A 157 -18.58 0.64 -4.59
C THR A 157 -17.55 -0.17 -5.39
N VAL A 158 -16.73 -0.93 -4.66
CA VAL A 158 -15.84 -1.95 -5.22
C VAL A 158 -16.21 -3.33 -4.72
N GLU A 159 -16.10 -4.31 -5.61
CA GLU A 159 -16.07 -5.73 -5.27
C GLU A 159 -14.61 -6.16 -5.08
N LEU A 160 -14.34 -6.79 -3.95
CA LEU A 160 -13.04 -7.29 -3.54
C LEU A 160 -13.04 -8.81 -3.66
N GLU A 161 -12.17 -9.37 -4.49
CA GLU A 161 -12.00 -10.81 -4.67
C GLU A 161 -10.66 -11.25 -4.07
N ASP A 162 -10.70 -12.12 -3.05
CA ASP A 162 -9.47 -12.66 -2.45
C ASP A 162 -8.85 -13.79 -3.29
N LYS A 163 -7.67 -14.30 -2.88
CA LYS A 163 -7.02 -15.43 -3.55
C LYS A 163 -7.84 -16.74 -3.55
N LYS A 164 -8.87 -16.85 -2.71
CA LYS A 164 -9.76 -18.01 -2.61
C LYS A 164 -11.05 -17.81 -3.42
N GLY A 165 -11.21 -16.69 -4.11
CA GLY A 165 -12.42 -16.34 -4.86
C GLY A 165 -13.57 -15.84 -3.98
N GLN A 166 -13.32 -15.54 -2.70
CA GLN A 166 -14.32 -14.93 -1.83
C GLN A 166 -14.52 -13.47 -2.21
N LYS A 167 -15.78 -13.06 -2.32
CA LYS A 167 -16.18 -11.72 -2.76
C LYS A 167 -16.81 -10.95 -1.60
N GLU A 168 -16.33 -9.73 -1.39
CA GLU A 168 -16.89 -8.75 -0.45
C GLU A 168 -17.13 -7.44 -1.19
N LYS A 169 -18.25 -6.75 -0.92
CA LYS A 169 -18.48 -5.41 -1.45
C LYS A 169 -18.20 -4.38 -0.38
N VAL A 170 -17.55 -3.31 -0.78
CA VAL A 170 -17.16 -2.19 0.09
C VAL A 170 -17.49 -0.88 -0.58
N THR A 171 -18.05 0.04 0.19
CA THR A 171 -18.42 1.37 -0.26
C THR A 171 -17.43 2.43 0.24
N PHE A 172 -17.26 3.51 -0.53
CA PHE A 172 -16.31 4.57 -0.18
C PHE A 172 -16.75 5.95 -0.67
N LYS A 173 -16.32 6.99 0.05
CA LYS A 173 -16.54 8.38 -0.36
C LYS A 173 -15.59 8.81 -1.47
N TYR A 174 -14.29 8.55 -1.30
CA TYR A 174 -13.26 8.85 -2.29
C TYR A 174 -12.44 7.61 -2.63
N CYS A 175 -11.99 7.51 -3.88
CA CYS A 175 -11.10 6.44 -4.33
C CYS A 175 -9.79 7.01 -4.89
N LEU A 176 -8.68 6.39 -4.53
CA LEU A 176 -7.38 6.59 -5.17
C LEU A 176 -6.97 5.35 -5.94
N ILE A 177 -6.75 5.49 -7.25
CA ILE A 177 -6.22 4.42 -8.11
C ILE A 177 -4.70 4.54 -8.14
N ALA A 178 -4.01 3.56 -7.54
CA ALA A 178 -2.57 3.49 -7.39
C ALA A 178 -2.00 2.11 -7.80
N CYS A 179 -2.59 1.49 -8.83
CA CYS A 179 -2.31 0.11 -9.27
C CYS A 179 -0.90 -0.11 -9.87
N GLY A 180 -0.19 0.95 -10.25
CA GLY A 180 1.13 0.85 -10.87
C GLY A 180 1.12 0.24 -12.28
N GLY A 181 2.30 -0.21 -12.73
CA GLY A 181 2.50 -0.85 -14.02
C GLY A 181 3.09 -2.26 -13.88
N ARG A 182 2.98 -3.05 -14.95
CA ARG A 182 3.51 -4.41 -15.09
C ARG A 182 4.31 -4.54 -16.38
N PRO A 183 5.29 -5.44 -16.46
CA PRO A 183 6.03 -5.69 -17.70
C PRO A 183 5.09 -6.05 -18.85
N SER A 184 5.37 -5.46 -20.02
CA SER A 184 4.66 -5.77 -21.26
C SER A 184 5.38 -6.89 -21.98
N TYR A 185 4.61 -7.88 -22.46
CA TYR A 185 5.10 -8.96 -23.29
C TYR A 185 4.66 -8.69 -24.72
N GLY A 186 5.60 -8.80 -25.67
CA GLY A 186 5.28 -8.71 -27.10
C GLY A 186 4.45 -9.91 -27.58
N ASP A 187 3.87 -9.78 -28.77
CA ASP A 187 3.07 -10.83 -29.40
C ASP A 187 3.95 -11.70 -30.31
N TYR A 188 4.75 -12.55 -29.68
CA TYR A 188 5.62 -13.49 -30.39
C TYR A 188 5.46 -14.90 -29.80
N PRO A 189 5.54 -15.96 -30.64
CA PRO A 189 5.45 -17.33 -30.16
C PRO A 189 6.50 -17.63 -29.08
N GLY A 190 6.08 -18.20 -27.95
CA GLY A 190 6.97 -18.65 -26.88
C GLY A 190 7.39 -17.58 -25.86
N VAL A 191 7.01 -16.31 -26.04
CA VAL A 191 7.46 -15.21 -25.16
C VAL A 191 6.96 -15.35 -23.72
N ARG A 192 5.77 -15.91 -23.50
CA ARG A 192 5.24 -16.08 -22.13
C ARG A 192 5.71 -17.38 -21.49
N GLU A 193 6.11 -18.34 -22.31
CA GLU A 193 6.50 -19.69 -21.91
C GLU A 193 7.99 -19.80 -21.61
N CYS A 194 8.82 -19.05 -22.34
CA CYS A 194 10.28 -19.20 -22.30
C CYS A 194 11.02 -17.96 -21.77
N CYS A 195 10.39 -16.78 -21.74
CA CYS A 195 11.04 -15.57 -21.25
C CYS A 195 10.60 -15.22 -19.83
N ILE A 196 11.52 -14.65 -19.07
CA ILE A 196 11.26 -14.04 -17.76
C ILE A 196 11.34 -12.52 -17.88
N SER A 197 10.79 -11.82 -16.90
CA SER A 197 10.87 -10.37 -16.81
C SER A 197 11.50 -9.94 -15.48
N SER A 198 11.53 -8.64 -15.19
CA SER A 198 11.98 -8.14 -13.90
C SER A 198 11.07 -8.55 -12.73
N ASP A 199 9.82 -8.94 -13.01
CA ASP A 199 8.81 -9.34 -12.04
C ASP A 199 8.39 -10.81 -12.10
#